data_AF-G4TXN5-F1
#
_entry.id   AF-G4TXN5-F1
#
_cell.length_a   1.000
_cell.length_b   1.000
_cell.length_c   1.000
_cell.angle_alpha   90.00
_cell.angle_beta   90.00
_cell.angle_gamma   90.00
#
_symmetry.space_group_name_H-M   'P 1'
#
loop_
_entity.id
_entity.type
_entity.pdbx_description
1 polymer ?
#
loop_
_entity_poly.entity_id
_entity_poly.type
_entity_poly.pdbx_seq_one_letter_code
_entity_poly.pdbx_strand_id
1 'polypeptide(L)'
;MGAHGAFLLNSNEMDVKIKNEGSHGSPGVQCSRRHPGPILFAGPTPVDVARKYALVAGLPVEFPHWSFGLHQCRFGYKDIEEVRQVVANYIDYMDGRLVFTTYPAAYPKAEVQKLVEDLHSKNQQLVMMVDPAIGTSAGVSGAYERGSIGDAWLKGPDGQSHIRIVWPGTVVFPDWLHPNAQPFWTDEFKRLFNPNDGIDIDAAWIGMNEPASFCYHPCTVTPNTVDVNQLILTLGDAPPLGDEEPDYEGINLQHPPYAIKNDMPRLSDRTAPVDAVHHNGLQEYDTRTSPPRIFRYPERRGDDFIREEVEAELAGKPLEAVQDAIVSHKEVLEVGRRKAQLMRELIEIVVLTI
;
A
#
# COMPACT_ATOMS: atom_id res chain seq x y z
N MET A 1 13.60 -26.53 -26.01
CA MET A 1 12.60 -25.44 -26.06
C MET A 1 13.12 -24.31 -25.18
N GLY A 2 13.06 -23.06 -25.65
CA GLY A 2 13.41 -21.87 -24.87
C GLY A 2 12.16 -21.17 -24.34
N ALA A 3 12.33 -20.27 -23.37
CA ALA A 3 11.30 -19.40 -22.81
C ALA A 3 11.57 -17.93 -23.18
N HIS A 4 10.51 -17.13 -23.20
CA HIS A 4 10.60 -15.69 -23.39
C HIS A 4 9.57 -14.96 -22.53
N GLY A 5 9.80 -13.67 -22.30
CA GLY A 5 8.88 -12.77 -21.60
C GLY A 5 8.82 -11.40 -22.28
N ALA A 6 7.72 -10.69 -22.08
CA ALA A 6 7.51 -9.34 -22.57
C ALA A 6 7.02 -8.47 -21.40
N PHE A 7 7.66 -7.31 -21.21
CA PHE A 7 7.30 -6.36 -20.16
C PHE A 7 7.03 -4.99 -20.77
N LEU A 8 5.85 -4.44 -20.46
CA LEU A 8 5.44 -3.11 -20.88
C LEU A 8 5.58 -2.17 -19.69
N LEU A 9 6.59 -1.29 -19.71
CA LEU A 9 6.78 -0.31 -18.64
C LEU A 9 5.85 0.89 -18.89
N ASN A 10 4.58 0.74 -18.49
CA ASN A 10 3.54 1.74 -18.68
C ASN A 10 2.52 1.66 -17.52
N SER A 11 2.22 2.81 -16.90
CA SER A 11 1.28 2.96 -15.78
C SER A 11 -0.11 3.47 -16.20
N ASN A 12 -0.30 3.86 -17.46
CA ASN A 12 -1.62 4.21 -17.96
C ASN A 12 -2.48 2.95 -18.06
N GLU A 13 -3.78 3.16 -17.95
CA GLU A 13 -4.77 2.12 -18.13
C GLU A 13 -4.65 1.41 -19.49
N MET A 14 -4.83 0.09 -19.48
CA MET A 14 -4.73 -0.74 -20.68
C MET A 14 -5.57 -2.01 -20.61
N ASP A 15 -6.04 -2.46 -21.78
CA ASP A 15 -6.55 -3.81 -21.96
C ASP A 15 -5.49 -4.69 -22.62
N VAL A 16 -5.29 -5.90 -22.07
CA VAL A 16 -4.49 -6.95 -22.70
C VAL A 16 -5.44 -7.98 -23.31
N LYS A 17 -5.57 -7.96 -24.64
CA LYS A 17 -6.47 -8.84 -25.40
C LYS A 17 -5.68 -10.02 -25.93
N ILE A 18 -5.92 -11.21 -25.38
CA ILE A 18 -5.29 -12.45 -25.83
C ILE A 18 -6.23 -13.14 -26.82
N LYS A 19 -5.89 -13.13 -28.11
CA LYS A 19 -6.61 -13.92 -29.12
C LYS A 19 -5.99 -15.31 -29.21
N ASN A 20 -6.76 -16.34 -28.90
CA ASN A 20 -6.32 -17.72 -29.07
C ASN A 20 -6.56 -18.16 -30.51
N GLU A 21 -5.52 -18.12 -31.34
CA GLU A 21 -5.55 -18.66 -32.70
C GLU A 21 -4.87 -20.05 -32.69
N GLY A 22 -5.57 -21.05 -32.17
CA GLY A 22 -5.06 -22.43 -32.08
C GLY A 22 -3.96 -22.60 -31.03
N SER A 23 -2.81 -23.17 -31.41
CA SER A 23 -1.66 -23.39 -30.51
C SER A 23 -0.81 -22.13 -30.24
N HIS A 24 -1.18 -20.99 -30.83
CA HIS A 24 -0.49 -19.72 -30.66
C HIS A 24 -1.48 -18.63 -30.24
N GLY A 25 -1.22 -17.99 -29.10
CA GLY A 25 -1.93 -16.79 -28.69
C GLY A 25 -1.27 -15.55 -29.29
N SER A 26 -2.07 -14.64 -29.83
CA SER A 26 -1.63 -13.31 -30.26
C SER A 26 -2.08 -12.27 -29.23
N PRO A 27 -1.21 -11.84 -28.30
CA PRO A 27 -1.55 -10.77 -27.36
C PRO A 27 -1.49 -9.42 -28.07
N GLY A 28 -2.60 -8.67 -28.02
CA GLY A 28 -2.65 -7.26 -28.39
C GLY A 28 -2.82 -6.41 -27.13
N VAL A 29 -2.02 -5.36 -26.99
CA VAL A 29 -2.19 -4.37 -25.92
C VAL A 29 -2.81 -3.11 -26.50
N GLN A 30 -3.89 -2.62 -25.87
CA GLN A 30 -4.49 -1.33 -26.19
C GLN A 30 -4.40 -0.46 -24.94
N CYS A 31 -3.59 0.59 -25.04
CA CYS A 31 -3.37 1.56 -23.96
C CYS A 31 -4.14 2.85 -24.28
N SER A 32 -4.52 3.56 -23.24
CA SER A 32 -5.16 4.87 -23.37
C SER A 32 -4.20 5.99 -23.83
N ARG A 33 -2.88 5.78 -23.71
CA ARG A 33 -1.81 6.64 -24.25
C ARG A 33 -0.72 5.86 -25.01
N ARG A 34 0.04 6.57 -25.85
CA ARG A 34 1.11 5.99 -26.69
C ARG A 34 2.30 5.51 -25.85
N HIS A 35 2.89 4.37 -26.22
CA HIS A 35 4.02 3.76 -25.52
C HIS A 35 5.11 3.27 -26.48
N PRO A 36 6.42 3.30 -26.10
CA PRO A 36 7.55 2.86 -26.94
C PRO A 36 7.58 1.37 -27.34
N GLY A 37 6.86 0.50 -26.64
CA GLY A 37 6.75 -0.94 -26.93
C GLY A 37 7.40 -1.80 -25.84
N PRO A 38 7.19 -3.13 -25.87
CA PRO A 38 7.61 -4.01 -24.79
C PRO A 38 9.12 -4.26 -24.79
N ILE A 39 9.68 -4.42 -23.60
CA ILE A 39 11.00 -4.99 -23.34
C ILE A 39 10.88 -6.51 -23.43
N LEU A 40 11.74 -7.16 -24.24
CA LEU A 40 11.71 -8.60 -24.44
C LEU A 40 12.85 -9.30 -23.70
N PHE A 41 12.53 -10.41 -23.06
CA PHE A 41 13.47 -11.27 -22.36
C PHE A 41 13.48 -12.65 -23.00
N ALA A 42 14.66 -13.22 -23.24
CA ALA A 42 14.80 -14.59 -23.73
C ALA A 42 15.66 -15.41 -22.76
N GLY A 43 15.33 -16.67 -22.53
CA GLY A 43 16.07 -17.56 -21.65
C GLY A 43 15.87 -19.04 -22.00
N PRO A 44 16.79 -19.94 -21.64
CA PRO A 44 16.59 -21.36 -21.87
C PRO A 44 15.47 -21.93 -20.98
N THR A 45 15.17 -21.28 -19.84
CA THR A 45 14.10 -21.68 -18.92
C THR A 45 13.22 -20.50 -18.48
N PRO A 46 11.98 -20.73 -18.01
CA PRO A 46 11.14 -19.69 -17.40
C PRO A 46 11.80 -18.97 -16.22
N VAL A 47 12.63 -19.69 -15.45
CA VAL A 47 13.38 -19.11 -14.32
C VAL A 47 14.37 -18.05 -14.79
N ASP A 48 15.04 -18.28 -15.93
CA ASP A 48 15.98 -17.30 -16.50
C ASP A 48 15.26 -16.05 -17.02
N VAL A 49 14.06 -16.21 -17.57
CA VAL A 49 13.20 -15.08 -17.98
C VAL A 49 12.78 -14.26 -16.77
N ALA A 50 12.32 -14.91 -15.69
CA ALA A 50 11.93 -14.22 -14.46
C ALA A 50 13.11 -13.45 -13.82
N ARG A 51 14.32 -14.03 -13.80
CA ARG A 51 15.53 -13.35 -13.32
C ARG A 51 15.87 -12.10 -14.15
N LYS A 52 15.77 -12.18 -15.48
CA LYS A 52 16.02 -11.04 -16.36
C LYS A 52 14.99 -9.94 -16.19
N TYR A 53 13.72 -10.29 -16.00
CA TYR A 53 12.68 -9.34 -15.65
C TYR A 53 13.00 -8.62 -14.34
N ALA A 54 13.37 -9.35 -13.28
CA ALA A 54 13.71 -8.76 -11.99
C ALA A 54 14.89 -7.78 -12.07
N LEU A 55 15.87 -7.99 -12.96
CA LEU A 55 16.96 -7.03 -13.18
C LEU A 55 16.50 -5.69 -13.78
N VAL A 56 15.33 -5.63 -14.41
CA VAL A 56 14.75 -4.42 -14.98
C VAL A 56 13.71 -3.80 -14.05
N ALA A 57 12.85 -4.62 -13.45
CA ALA A 57 11.76 -4.16 -12.58
C ALA A 57 12.18 -3.89 -11.13
N GLY A 58 13.33 -4.42 -10.70
CA GLY A 58 13.79 -4.42 -9.31
C GLY A 58 13.83 -5.85 -8.74
N LEU A 59 14.86 -6.15 -7.96
CA LEU A 59 14.95 -7.42 -7.25
C LEU A 59 13.94 -7.43 -6.10
N PRO A 60 13.33 -8.59 -5.79
CA PRO A 60 12.52 -8.72 -4.58
C PRO A 60 13.33 -8.34 -3.35
N VAL A 61 12.70 -7.60 -2.44
CA VAL A 61 13.26 -7.33 -1.12
C VAL A 61 13.36 -8.63 -0.31
N GLU A 62 14.31 -8.66 0.63
CA GLU A 62 14.38 -9.77 1.58
C GLU A 62 13.32 -9.61 2.66
N PHE A 63 12.82 -10.74 3.17
CA PHE A 63 11.79 -10.76 4.20
C PHE A 63 12.38 -11.28 5.51
N PRO A 64 12.04 -10.66 6.65
CA PRO A 64 12.53 -11.11 7.94
C PRO A 64 11.96 -12.48 8.26
N HIS A 65 12.73 -13.31 8.96
CA HIS A 65 12.37 -14.72 9.13
C HIS A 65 11.01 -14.92 9.81
N TRP A 66 10.63 -14.02 10.72
CA TRP A 66 9.35 -14.07 11.42
C TRP A 66 8.15 -13.86 10.49
N SER A 67 8.31 -13.20 9.33
CA SER A 67 7.21 -12.97 8.40
C SER A 67 6.74 -14.25 7.69
N PHE A 68 7.54 -15.32 7.71
CA PHE A 68 7.13 -16.65 7.25
C PHE A 68 6.34 -17.44 8.30
N GLY A 69 6.19 -16.90 9.51
CA GLY A 69 5.35 -17.47 10.56
C GLY A 69 3.85 -17.37 10.25
N LEU A 70 3.04 -17.88 11.17
CA LEU A 70 1.58 -17.75 11.08
C LEU A 70 1.17 -16.33 11.49
N HIS A 71 0.33 -15.69 10.67
CA HIS A 71 -0.27 -14.39 10.96
C HIS A 71 -1.76 -14.56 11.26
N GLN A 72 -2.22 -14.00 12.38
CA GLN A 72 -3.63 -13.97 12.73
C GLN A 72 -4.15 -12.54 12.56
N CYS A 73 -5.26 -12.36 11.85
CA CYS A 73 -5.86 -11.03 11.62
C CYS A 73 -7.38 -11.17 11.44
N ARG A 74 -8.12 -10.13 11.85
CA ARG A 74 -9.57 -10.04 11.61
C ARG A 74 -10.03 -8.59 11.63
N PHE A 75 -10.97 -8.26 10.75
CA PHE A 75 -11.80 -7.07 10.84
C PHE A 75 -12.94 -7.27 11.85
N GLY A 76 -13.08 -6.33 12.78
CA GLY A 76 -14.14 -6.29 13.79
C GLY A 76 -13.75 -6.87 15.15
N TYR A 77 -12.47 -6.83 15.55
CA TYR A 77 -12.13 -7.04 16.96
C TYR A 77 -12.71 -5.89 17.79
N LYS A 78 -13.41 -6.21 18.88
CA LYS A 78 -14.18 -5.22 19.64
C LYS A 78 -13.30 -4.33 20.50
N ASP A 79 -12.32 -4.93 21.15
CA ASP A 79 -11.45 -4.28 22.11
C ASP A 79 -10.12 -5.04 22.28
N ILE A 80 -9.22 -4.45 23.06
CA ILE A 80 -7.90 -5.02 23.36
C ILE A 80 -7.98 -6.38 24.07
N GLU A 81 -9.07 -6.69 24.76
CA GLU A 81 -9.20 -7.95 25.51
C GLU A 81 -9.53 -9.10 24.56
N GLU A 82 -10.40 -8.89 23.56
CA GLU A 82 -10.62 -9.87 22.50
C GLU A 82 -9.32 -10.15 21.72
N VAL A 83 -8.51 -9.13 21.47
CA VAL A 83 -7.20 -9.29 20.83
C VAL A 83 -6.26 -10.14 21.69
N ARG A 84 -6.19 -9.92 23.01
CA ARG A 84 -5.35 -10.73 23.92
C ARG A 84 -5.75 -12.20 23.94
N GLN A 85 -7.04 -12.50 23.85
CA GLN A 85 -7.54 -13.88 23.86
C GLN A 85 -7.16 -14.64 22.58
N VAL A 86 -7.02 -13.94 21.45
CA VAL A 86 -6.76 -14.55 20.14
C VAL A 86 -5.29 -14.40 19.70
N VAL A 87 -4.52 -13.51 20.35
CA VAL A 87 -3.13 -13.16 20.00
C VAL A 87 -3.03 -12.76 18.52
N ALA A 88 -3.73 -11.69 18.16
CA ALA A 88 -4.00 -11.29 16.77
C ALA A 88 -3.43 -9.93 16.38
N ASN A 89 -3.17 -9.73 15.09
CA ASN A 89 -3.10 -8.42 14.45
C ASN A 89 -4.52 -7.84 14.32
N TYR A 90 -4.70 -6.53 14.52
CA TYR A 90 -6.02 -5.91 14.59
C TYR A 90 -6.06 -4.56 13.89
N ILE A 91 -7.24 -4.21 13.37
CA ILE A 91 -7.45 -3.08 12.47
C ILE A 91 -8.48 -2.06 12.96
N ASP A 92 -9.26 -2.40 13.98
CA ASP A 92 -10.33 -1.55 14.53
C ASP A 92 -9.84 -0.56 15.60
N TYR A 93 -8.53 -0.35 15.68
CA TYR A 93 -7.88 0.33 16.80
C TYR A 93 -7.98 1.85 16.75
N MET A 94 -8.28 2.41 15.59
CA MET A 94 -8.25 3.85 15.34
C MET A 94 -9.51 4.54 15.89
N ASP A 95 -9.35 5.72 16.48
CA ASP A 95 -10.47 6.54 16.94
C ASP A 95 -11.25 7.07 15.74
N GLY A 96 -12.52 6.66 15.60
CA GLY A 96 -13.34 7.03 14.46
C GLY A 96 -12.75 6.61 13.10
N ARG A 97 -11.89 5.58 13.05
CA ARG A 97 -11.13 5.15 11.85
C ARG A 97 -10.13 6.20 11.33
N LEU A 98 -9.76 7.17 12.17
CA LEU A 98 -8.75 8.17 11.82
C LEU A 98 -7.35 7.57 12.02
N VAL A 99 -6.58 7.51 10.94
CA VAL A 99 -5.18 7.07 11.00
C VAL A 99 -4.36 7.93 11.96
N PHE A 100 -3.29 7.32 12.50
CA PHE A 100 -2.43 7.91 13.54
C PHE A 100 -3.12 8.19 14.88
N THR A 101 -4.20 7.46 15.20
CA THR A 101 -4.89 7.53 16.51
C THR A 101 -5.09 6.14 17.14
N THR A 102 -5.45 6.12 18.41
CA THR A 102 -5.94 4.92 19.12
C THR A 102 -7.25 5.24 19.80
N TYR A 103 -8.28 4.40 19.65
CA TYR A 103 -9.60 4.61 20.23
C TYR A 103 -9.56 4.45 21.76
N PRO A 104 -9.68 5.53 22.56
CA PRO A 104 -9.34 5.47 23.98
C PRO A 104 -10.21 4.55 24.82
N ALA A 105 -11.45 4.25 24.38
CA ALA A 105 -12.38 3.44 25.15
C ALA A 105 -12.14 1.92 25.01
N ALA A 106 -11.73 1.45 23.83
CA ALA A 106 -11.53 0.02 23.55
C ALA A 106 -10.06 -0.36 23.34
N TYR A 107 -9.25 0.60 22.87
CA TYR A 107 -7.82 0.46 22.60
C TYR A 107 -7.04 1.61 23.25
N PRO A 108 -7.07 1.78 24.59
CA PRO A 108 -6.24 2.78 25.24
C PRO A 108 -4.76 2.56 24.87
N LYS A 109 -4.04 3.62 24.46
CA LYS A 109 -2.64 3.53 24.03
C LYS A 109 -1.75 2.78 25.03
N ALA A 110 -1.92 3.01 26.33
CA ALA A 110 -1.16 2.31 27.38
C ALA A 110 -1.42 0.80 27.43
N GLU A 111 -2.64 0.36 27.10
CA GLU A 111 -2.98 -1.06 27.06
C GLU A 111 -2.48 -1.73 25.78
N VAL A 112 -2.42 -0.98 24.67
CA VAL A 112 -1.76 -1.41 23.42
C VAL A 112 -0.25 -1.55 23.63
N GLN A 113 0.38 -0.61 24.34
CA GLN A 113 1.80 -0.69 24.70
C GLN A 113 2.11 -1.96 25.52
N LYS A 114 1.30 -2.25 26.54
CA LYS A 114 1.44 -3.51 27.31
C LYS A 114 1.25 -4.76 26.46
N LEU A 115 0.30 -4.74 25.53
CA LEU A 115 0.10 -5.87 24.61
C LEU A 115 1.36 -6.11 23.78
N VAL A 116 1.98 -5.07 23.22
CA VAL A 116 3.17 -5.24 22.40
C VAL A 116 4.38 -5.73 23.22
N GLU A 117 4.55 -5.22 24.44
CA GLU A 117 5.55 -5.74 25.39
C GLU A 117 5.34 -7.23 25.69
N ASP A 118 4.09 -7.65 25.92
CA ASP A 118 3.73 -9.05 26.16
C ASP A 118 4.02 -9.93 24.94
N LEU A 119 3.73 -9.45 23.73
CA LEU A 119 4.03 -10.15 22.47
C LEU A 119 5.54 -10.31 22.27
N HIS A 120 6.30 -9.22 22.43
CA HIS A 120 7.76 -9.23 22.30
C HIS A 120 8.41 -10.15 23.34
N SER A 121 7.89 -10.19 24.58
CA SER A 121 8.38 -11.12 25.62
C SER A 121 8.23 -12.61 25.25
N LYS A 122 7.33 -12.91 24.31
CA LYS A 122 7.04 -14.26 23.79
C LYS A 122 7.60 -14.46 22.37
N ASN A 123 8.46 -13.55 21.91
CA ASN A 123 9.04 -13.57 20.57
C ASN A 123 7.99 -13.55 19.44
N GLN A 124 6.89 -12.83 19.67
CA GLN A 124 5.83 -12.56 18.69
C GLN A 124 5.91 -11.11 18.22
N GLN A 125 5.34 -10.82 17.06
CA GLN A 125 5.39 -9.51 16.41
C GLN A 125 4.00 -8.87 16.36
N LEU A 126 3.95 -7.54 16.38
CA LEU A 126 2.73 -6.77 16.18
C LEU A 126 2.77 -6.04 14.83
N VAL A 127 1.77 -6.33 13.99
CA VAL A 127 1.53 -5.62 12.73
C VAL A 127 0.28 -4.76 12.85
N MET A 128 0.39 -3.47 12.56
CA MET A 128 -0.75 -2.53 12.62
C MET A 128 -1.08 -1.97 11.24
N MET A 129 -2.37 -1.91 10.92
CA MET A 129 -2.84 -1.35 9.65
C MET A 129 -2.72 0.18 9.64
N VAL A 130 -2.30 0.78 8.52
CA VAL A 130 -2.34 2.22 8.29
C VAL A 130 -2.84 2.50 6.88
N ASP A 131 -3.95 3.22 6.72
CA ASP A 131 -4.42 3.66 5.41
C ASP A 131 -3.74 4.98 4.99
N PRO A 132 -3.49 5.22 3.70
CA PRO A 132 -2.90 6.48 3.23
C PRO A 132 -3.87 7.67 3.31
N ALA A 133 -5.18 7.41 3.35
CA ALA A 133 -6.20 8.44 3.39
C ALA A 133 -6.25 9.14 4.76
N ILE A 134 -6.11 10.47 4.79
CA ILE A 134 -6.13 11.26 6.02
C ILE A 134 -7.52 11.88 6.21
N GLY A 135 -8.20 11.53 7.30
CA GLY A 135 -9.49 12.10 7.64
C GLY A 135 -9.41 13.59 7.99
N THR A 136 -10.34 14.39 7.48
CA THR A 136 -10.33 15.86 7.63
C THR A 136 -11.00 16.36 8.91
N SER A 137 -11.44 15.46 9.80
CA SER A 137 -12.12 15.82 11.04
C SER A 137 -11.14 16.52 12.00
N ALA A 138 -11.35 17.82 12.17
CA ALA A 138 -10.42 18.67 12.90
C ALA A 138 -10.27 18.26 14.38
N GLY A 139 -9.05 18.37 14.89
CA GLY A 139 -8.74 18.28 16.32
C GLY A 139 -8.70 16.88 16.95
N VAL A 140 -9.02 15.81 16.22
CA VAL A 140 -8.95 14.43 16.76
C VAL A 140 -7.56 13.82 16.57
N SER A 141 -7.05 13.71 15.34
CA SER A 141 -5.66 13.26 15.07
C SER A 141 -4.67 14.42 14.97
N GLY A 142 -5.13 15.59 14.50
CA GLY A 142 -4.28 16.72 14.13
C GLY A 142 -3.46 16.50 12.84
N ALA A 143 -3.56 15.32 12.21
CA ALA A 143 -2.75 14.95 11.06
C ALA A 143 -3.16 15.76 9.81
N TYR A 144 -4.46 15.99 9.63
CA TYR A 144 -4.96 16.82 8.53
C TYR A 144 -4.44 18.26 8.61
N GLU A 145 -4.41 18.86 9.79
CA GLU A 145 -3.91 20.21 9.98
C GLU A 145 -2.41 20.30 9.69
N ARG A 146 -1.62 19.33 10.19
CA ARG A 146 -0.17 19.29 9.97
C ARG A 146 0.19 19.06 8.50
N GLY A 147 -0.49 18.15 7.81
CA GLY A 147 -0.28 17.94 6.37
C GLY A 147 -0.76 19.12 5.52
N SER A 148 -1.80 19.85 5.96
CA SER A 148 -2.23 21.09 5.30
C SER A 148 -1.20 22.21 5.44
N ILE A 149 -0.57 22.34 6.61
CA ILE A 149 0.54 23.29 6.82
C ILE A 149 1.73 22.93 5.93
N GLY A 150 2.00 21.64 5.74
CA GLY A 150 3.09 21.13 4.91
C GLY A 150 2.81 21.08 3.41
N ASP A 151 1.61 21.45 2.96
CA ASP A 151 1.14 21.29 1.58
C ASP A 151 1.32 19.85 1.04
N ALA A 152 0.89 18.85 1.81
CA ALA A 152 1.15 17.44 1.54
C ALA A 152 0.10 16.75 0.66
N TRP A 153 -0.95 17.44 0.22
CA TRP A 153 -2.15 16.81 -0.35
C TRP A 153 -2.16 16.78 -1.89
N LEU A 154 -2.70 15.71 -2.45
CA LEU A 154 -3.13 15.66 -3.85
C LEU A 154 -4.22 16.71 -4.07
N LYS A 155 -4.15 17.44 -5.19
CA LYS A 155 -5.03 18.59 -5.47
C LYS A 155 -5.89 18.36 -6.71
N GLY A 156 -7.05 19.01 -6.74
CA GLY A 156 -7.85 19.15 -7.96
C GLY A 156 -7.26 20.20 -8.92
N PRO A 157 -7.85 20.34 -10.12
CA PRO A 157 -7.43 21.34 -11.10
C PRO A 157 -7.63 22.80 -10.61
N ASP A 158 -8.49 23.02 -9.61
CA ASP A 158 -8.71 24.30 -8.94
C ASP A 158 -7.64 24.64 -7.88
N GLY A 159 -6.68 23.74 -7.65
CA GLY A 159 -5.63 23.86 -6.65
C GLY A 159 -6.06 23.59 -5.22
N GLN A 160 -7.32 23.20 -4.98
CA GLN A 160 -7.80 22.79 -3.67
C GLN A 160 -7.44 21.32 -3.39
N SER A 161 -7.30 20.96 -2.12
CA SER A 161 -7.07 19.56 -1.73
C SER A 161 -8.19 18.68 -2.21
N HIS A 162 -7.82 17.54 -2.79
CA HIS A 162 -8.75 16.63 -3.39
C HIS A 162 -9.49 15.83 -2.31
N ILE A 163 -10.83 15.98 -2.24
CA ILE A 163 -11.66 15.36 -1.22
C ILE A 163 -12.32 14.06 -1.74
N ARG A 164 -12.29 13.03 -0.89
CA ARG A 164 -13.00 11.76 -1.08
C ARG A 164 -13.66 11.28 0.21
N ILE A 165 -14.41 10.18 0.11
CA ILE A 165 -14.96 9.47 1.26
C ILE A 165 -14.31 8.10 1.38
N VAL A 166 -13.84 7.75 2.58
CA VAL A 166 -13.35 6.42 2.99
C VAL A 166 -13.85 6.14 4.42
N TRP A 167 -13.25 5.20 5.11
CA TRP A 167 -13.54 4.76 6.48
C TRP A 167 -13.79 5.86 7.52
N PRO A 168 -12.96 6.91 7.67
CA PRO A 168 -13.20 7.99 8.63
C PRO A 168 -14.22 9.05 8.14
N GLY A 169 -14.85 8.84 6.98
CA GLY A 169 -15.69 9.86 6.32
C GLY A 169 -14.88 10.65 5.31
N THR A 170 -14.91 11.97 5.42
CA THR A 170 -14.17 12.87 4.52
C THR A 170 -12.67 12.69 4.68
N VAL A 171 -11.97 12.46 3.57
CA VAL A 171 -10.52 12.30 3.53
C VAL A 171 -9.87 13.13 2.44
N VAL A 172 -8.59 13.38 2.62
CA VAL A 172 -7.64 13.79 1.57
C VAL A 172 -6.57 12.71 1.39
N PHE A 173 -5.91 12.69 0.24
CA PHE A 173 -4.78 11.79 -0.03
C PHE A 173 -3.46 12.56 -0.02
N PRO A 174 -2.39 12.02 0.58
CA PRO A 174 -1.04 12.53 0.38
C PRO A 174 -0.66 12.50 -1.09
N ASP A 175 -0.04 13.57 -1.58
CA ASP A 175 0.60 13.57 -2.90
C ASP A 175 1.99 12.94 -2.78
N TRP A 176 2.11 11.65 -3.07
CA TRP A 176 3.38 10.92 -2.99
C TRP A 176 4.46 11.41 -3.97
N LEU A 177 4.14 12.33 -4.88
CA LEU A 177 5.10 13.02 -5.75
C LEU A 177 5.47 14.41 -5.22
N HIS A 178 4.82 14.90 -4.16
CA HIS A 178 5.17 16.12 -3.47
C HIS A 178 6.35 15.87 -2.50
N PRO A 179 7.40 16.72 -2.51
CA PRO A 179 8.56 16.54 -1.64
C PRO A 179 8.23 16.58 -0.14
N ASN A 180 7.12 17.20 0.24
CA ASN A 180 6.66 17.33 1.64
C ASN A 180 5.73 16.19 2.11
N ALA A 181 5.20 15.35 1.20
CA ALA A 181 4.28 14.29 1.62
C ALA A 181 4.99 13.21 2.45
N GLN A 182 6.19 12.79 2.03
CA GLN A 182 6.96 11.83 2.82
C GLN A 182 7.36 12.41 4.19
N PRO A 183 8.00 13.59 4.33
CA PRO A 183 8.28 14.17 5.65
C PRO A 183 7.05 14.27 6.56
N PHE A 184 5.90 14.68 6.02
CA PHE A 184 4.64 14.68 6.75
C PHE A 184 4.30 13.26 7.25
N TRP A 185 4.25 12.28 6.35
CA TRP A 185 3.93 10.90 6.69
C TRP A 185 4.87 10.33 7.75
N THR A 186 6.17 10.56 7.59
CA THR A 186 7.22 10.16 8.52
C THR A 186 6.99 10.74 9.90
N ASP A 187 6.69 12.03 10.00
CA ASP A 187 6.46 12.68 11.28
C ASP A 187 5.19 12.18 11.96
N GLU A 188 4.12 11.93 11.21
CA GLU A 188 2.90 11.32 11.75
C GLU A 188 3.13 9.88 12.23
N PHE A 189 3.86 9.09 11.44
CA PHE A 189 4.22 7.73 11.78
C PHE A 189 5.03 7.69 13.09
N LYS A 190 6.01 8.58 13.26
CA LYS A 190 6.77 8.74 14.51
C LYS A 190 5.91 9.08 15.71
N ARG A 191 4.92 9.97 15.55
CA ARG A 191 4.06 10.40 16.67
C ARG A 191 3.29 9.23 17.28
N LEU A 192 2.87 8.26 16.46
CA LEU A 192 2.14 7.09 16.95
C LEU A 192 3.05 5.92 17.30
N PHE A 193 4.05 5.63 16.47
CA PHE A 193 4.79 4.37 16.48
C PHE A 193 6.23 4.44 16.99
N ASN A 194 6.66 5.56 17.58
CA ASN A 194 7.97 5.63 18.23
C ASN A 194 8.04 4.62 19.40
N PRO A 195 9.05 3.74 19.48
CA PRO A 195 9.14 2.73 20.53
C PRO A 195 9.24 3.30 21.95
N ASN A 196 9.70 4.54 22.11
CA ASN A 196 9.94 5.13 23.43
C ASN A 196 8.67 5.70 24.08
N ASP A 197 7.81 6.33 23.29
CA ASP A 197 6.62 7.06 23.76
C ASP A 197 5.35 6.78 22.94
N GLY A 198 5.46 5.95 21.90
CA GLY A 198 4.44 5.45 20.98
C GLY A 198 4.18 3.95 21.15
N ILE A 199 3.78 3.27 20.07
CA ILE A 199 3.55 1.82 20.01
C ILE A 199 4.69 1.19 19.21
N ASP A 200 5.47 0.29 19.83
CA ASP A 200 6.62 -0.39 19.19
C ASP A 200 6.16 -1.50 18.23
N ILE A 201 5.64 -1.12 17.06
CA ILE A 201 5.21 -2.08 16.03
C ILE A 201 6.39 -2.69 15.27
N ASP A 202 6.23 -3.91 14.77
CA ASP A 202 7.25 -4.60 13.97
C ASP A 202 7.03 -4.43 12.46
N ALA A 203 5.80 -4.09 12.05
CA ALA A 203 5.44 -3.82 10.66
C ALA A 203 4.15 -2.99 10.55
N ALA A 204 4.01 -2.31 9.41
CA ALA A 204 2.77 -1.64 9.03
C ALA A 204 2.10 -2.37 7.85
N TRP A 205 0.78 -2.58 7.95
CA TRP A 205 -0.03 -3.06 6.84
C TRP A 205 -0.73 -1.88 6.17
N ILE A 206 -0.36 -1.56 4.93
CA ILE A 206 -1.04 -0.50 4.17
C ILE A 206 -2.30 -1.06 3.51
N GLY A 207 -3.45 -0.43 3.78
CA GLY A 207 -4.72 -0.70 3.09
C GLY A 207 -5.11 0.41 2.10
N MET A 208 -6.11 0.13 1.26
CA MET A 208 -6.89 1.13 0.49
C MET A 208 -6.05 2.08 -0.40
N ASN A 209 -4.92 1.61 -0.92
CA ASN A 209 -3.86 2.43 -1.52
C ASN A 209 -3.84 2.42 -3.06
N GLU A 210 -4.94 2.04 -3.70
CA GLU A 210 -5.12 2.11 -5.15
C GLU A 210 -5.00 3.52 -5.76
N PRO A 211 -5.42 4.65 -5.13
CA PRO A 211 -6.13 4.85 -3.86
C PRO A 211 -7.65 4.63 -3.96
N ALA A 212 -8.23 3.91 -3.00
CA ALA A 212 -9.65 3.58 -3.00
C ALA A 212 -10.52 4.70 -2.42
N SER A 213 -11.76 4.78 -2.90
CA SER A 213 -12.80 5.66 -2.37
C SER A 213 -14.17 5.01 -2.42
N PHE A 214 -15.04 5.39 -1.49
CA PHE A 214 -16.46 5.04 -1.53
C PHE A 214 -17.29 5.95 -2.45
N CYS A 215 -16.75 7.06 -2.95
CA CYS A 215 -17.46 7.92 -3.90
C CYS A 215 -17.48 7.36 -5.31
N TYR A 216 -18.58 7.58 -6.02
CA TYR A 216 -18.56 7.67 -7.49
C TYR A 216 -18.12 9.08 -7.93
N HIS A 217 -17.66 9.21 -9.17
CA HIS A 217 -17.43 10.52 -9.77
C HIS A 217 -18.78 11.14 -10.23
N PRO A 218 -18.90 12.47 -10.36
CA PRO A 218 -18.29 13.41 -9.43
C PRO A 218 -18.71 13.06 -7.99
N CYS A 219 -17.82 13.23 -7.01
CA CYS A 219 -18.21 12.99 -5.62
C CYS A 219 -19.12 14.13 -5.15
N THR A 220 -20.43 13.90 -5.13
CA THR A 220 -21.46 14.88 -4.73
C THR A 220 -21.70 14.94 -3.22
N VAL A 221 -20.87 14.23 -2.46
CA VAL A 221 -21.05 14.06 -1.03
C VAL A 221 -20.55 15.30 -0.28
N THR A 222 -21.42 15.91 0.53
CA THR A 222 -21.05 17.06 1.34
C THR A 222 -20.07 16.64 2.44
N PRO A 223 -18.88 17.26 2.55
CA PRO A 223 -17.91 16.95 3.59
C PRO A 223 -18.52 16.96 5.00
N ASN A 224 -18.15 15.98 5.81
CA ASN A 224 -18.47 15.85 7.24
C ASN A 224 -19.96 15.64 7.57
N THR A 225 -20.78 15.26 6.58
CA THR A 225 -22.21 14.97 6.79
C THR A 225 -22.57 13.49 6.62
N VAL A 226 -21.57 12.63 6.41
CA VAL A 226 -21.75 11.28 5.88
C VAL A 226 -21.69 10.25 7.00
N ASP A 227 -22.74 9.44 7.13
CA ASP A 227 -22.63 8.16 7.81
C ASP A 227 -22.05 7.13 6.84
N VAL A 228 -20.76 6.82 7.00
CA VAL A 228 -20.04 5.87 6.15
C VAL A 228 -20.65 4.47 6.20
N ASN A 229 -21.21 4.05 7.34
CA ASN A 229 -21.83 2.72 7.42
C ASN A 229 -23.10 2.67 6.57
N GLN A 230 -23.92 3.73 6.60
CA GLN A 230 -25.08 3.85 5.71
C GLN A 230 -24.66 3.96 4.25
N LEU A 231 -23.60 4.72 3.96
CA LEU A 231 -23.07 4.82 2.61
C LEU A 231 -22.67 3.44 2.09
N ILE A 232 -21.90 2.65 2.85
CA ILE A 232 -21.46 1.31 2.47
C ILE A 232 -22.64 0.38 2.18
N LEU A 233 -23.69 0.43 3.00
CA LEU A 233 -24.89 -0.39 2.79
C LEU A 233 -25.72 0.03 1.56
N THR A 234 -25.56 1.27 1.12
CA THR A 234 -26.28 1.84 -0.03
C THR A 234 -25.41 1.94 -1.28
N LEU A 235 -24.19 1.38 -1.25
CA LEU A 235 -23.31 1.27 -2.41
C LEU A 235 -23.93 0.34 -3.45
N GLY A 236 -24.73 0.92 -4.34
CA GLY A 236 -25.29 0.28 -5.52
C GLY A 236 -24.49 0.61 -6.77
N ASP A 237 -25.13 0.48 -7.93
CA ASP A 237 -24.56 0.78 -9.23
C ASP A 237 -24.11 2.24 -9.35
N ALA A 238 -23.14 2.49 -10.22
CA ALA A 238 -22.69 3.84 -10.54
C ALA A 238 -23.86 4.71 -11.02
N PRO A 239 -23.91 6.00 -10.65
CA PRO A 239 -24.92 6.91 -11.17
C PRO A 239 -24.82 6.98 -12.70
N PRO A 240 -25.94 7.27 -13.40
CA PRO A 240 -25.94 7.35 -14.85
C PRO A 240 -24.94 8.39 -15.34
N LEU A 241 -24.27 8.07 -16.45
CA LEU A 241 -23.34 8.98 -17.12
C LEU A 241 -24.09 10.26 -17.54
N GLY A 242 -23.60 11.41 -17.09
CA GLY A 242 -24.08 12.72 -17.52
C GLY A 242 -23.31 13.21 -18.76
N ASP A 243 -23.71 14.37 -19.28
CA ASP A 243 -22.91 15.11 -20.27
C ASP A 243 -21.67 15.67 -19.56
N GLU A 244 -20.55 14.95 -19.61
CA GLU A 244 -19.30 15.35 -18.96
C GLU A 244 -18.42 16.17 -19.94
N GLU A 245 -18.21 17.44 -19.61
CA GLU A 245 -17.35 18.39 -20.35
C GLU A 245 -15.88 17.92 -20.39
N PRO A 246 -15.07 18.37 -21.36
CA PRO A 246 -13.64 18.11 -21.38
C PRO A 246 -12.97 18.63 -20.10
N ASP A 247 -12.21 17.77 -19.44
CA ASP A 247 -11.58 18.04 -18.14
C ASP A 247 -10.08 18.37 -18.27
N TYR A 248 -9.45 18.13 -19.44
CA TYR A 248 -8.05 18.50 -19.69
C TYR A 248 -7.71 18.70 -21.17
N GLU A 249 -7.20 19.88 -21.53
CA GLU A 249 -6.73 20.23 -22.89
C GLU A 249 -7.72 19.87 -24.03
N GLY A 250 -9.03 19.91 -23.74
CA GLY A 250 -10.09 19.56 -24.71
C GLY A 250 -10.34 18.07 -24.88
N ILE A 251 -9.73 17.23 -24.03
CA ILE A 251 -10.01 15.79 -23.90
C ILE A 251 -10.77 15.59 -22.58
N ASN A 252 -11.72 14.66 -22.58
CA ASN A 252 -12.35 14.15 -21.37
C ASN A 252 -11.55 12.93 -20.90
N LEU A 253 -10.84 13.03 -19.78
CA LEU A 253 -10.02 11.99 -19.18
C LEU A 253 -10.88 10.94 -18.48
N GLN A 254 -12.10 11.27 -18.03
CA GLN A 254 -13.07 10.26 -17.58
C GLN A 254 -13.50 9.31 -18.71
N HIS A 255 -13.52 9.83 -19.94
CA HIS A 255 -13.94 9.15 -21.15
C HIS A 255 -12.90 9.31 -22.27
N PRO A 256 -11.72 8.69 -22.11
CA PRO A 256 -10.69 8.78 -23.14
C PRO A 256 -11.19 8.17 -24.46
N PRO A 257 -10.65 8.58 -25.62
CA PRO A 257 -11.07 8.07 -26.93
C PRO A 257 -11.05 6.54 -27.05
N TYR A 258 -10.20 5.88 -26.26
CA TYR A 258 -10.23 4.45 -26.04
C TYR A 258 -10.60 4.16 -24.57
N ALA A 259 -11.85 3.73 -24.35
CA ALA A 259 -12.29 3.27 -23.04
C ALA A 259 -11.84 1.82 -22.80
N ILE A 260 -11.07 1.62 -21.72
CA ILE A 260 -10.71 0.27 -21.25
C ILE A 260 -11.93 -0.46 -20.71
N LYS A 261 -11.84 -1.78 -20.59
CA LYS A 261 -12.88 -2.59 -19.95
C LYS A 261 -12.75 -2.56 -18.42
N ASN A 262 -13.00 -1.40 -17.83
CA ASN A 262 -13.10 -1.25 -16.38
C ASN A 262 -14.45 -1.79 -15.85
N ASP A 263 -14.49 -2.24 -14.60
CA ASP A 263 -15.75 -2.70 -13.96
C ASP A 263 -16.70 -1.52 -13.70
N MET A 264 -16.16 -0.32 -13.54
CA MET A 264 -16.91 0.92 -13.37
C MET A 264 -16.90 1.77 -14.64
N PRO A 265 -17.97 2.54 -14.92
CA PRO A 265 -18.13 3.24 -16.18
C PRO A 265 -17.18 4.45 -16.34
N ARG A 266 -16.76 5.09 -15.25
CA ARG A 266 -15.74 6.16 -15.28
C ARG A 266 -14.46 5.71 -14.60
N LEU A 267 -13.35 6.28 -15.05
CA LEU A 267 -12.03 5.96 -14.50
C LEU A 267 -11.86 6.47 -13.06
N SER A 268 -12.55 7.53 -12.69
CA SER A 268 -12.50 8.10 -11.33
C SER A 268 -13.52 7.49 -10.36
N ASP A 269 -14.34 6.55 -10.82
CA ASP A 269 -15.31 5.89 -9.95
C ASP A 269 -14.57 5.04 -8.92
N ARG A 270 -14.91 5.23 -7.62
CA ARG A 270 -14.30 4.53 -6.49
C ARG A 270 -12.81 4.78 -6.28
N THR A 271 -12.27 5.86 -6.85
CA THR A 271 -10.84 6.21 -6.69
C THR A 271 -10.60 7.72 -6.75
N ALA A 272 -9.34 8.15 -6.74
CA ALA A 272 -8.94 9.53 -6.98
C ALA A 272 -9.35 9.97 -8.40
N PRO A 273 -9.70 11.25 -8.61
CA PRO A 273 -10.05 11.76 -9.91
C PRO A 273 -8.86 11.71 -10.84
N VAL A 274 -9.06 11.27 -12.08
CA VAL A 274 -7.99 11.25 -13.08
C VAL A 274 -7.49 12.65 -13.49
N ASP A 275 -8.29 13.69 -13.26
CA ASP A 275 -7.94 15.10 -13.45
C ASP A 275 -7.25 15.74 -12.23
N ALA A 276 -7.06 14.99 -11.13
CA ALA A 276 -6.24 15.45 -10.02
C ALA A 276 -4.79 15.67 -10.47
N VAL A 277 -4.15 16.68 -9.88
CA VAL A 277 -2.84 17.17 -10.29
C VAL A 277 -1.85 17.02 -9.13
N HIS A 278 -0.76 16.32 -9.40
CA HIS A 278 0.38 16.22 -8.51
C HIS A 278 1.23 17.50 -8.56
N HIS A 279 2.03 17.72 -7.53
CA HIS A 279 2.95 18.85 -7.38
C HIS A 279 3.83 19.11 -8.61
N ASN A 280 4.29 18.03 -9.26
CA ASN A 280 5.16 18.10 -10.43
C ASN A 280 4.42 18.34 -11.75
N GLY A 281 3.10 18.58 -11.70
CA GLY A 281 2.25 18.84 -12.86
C GLY A 281 1.75 17.57 -13.57
N LEU A 282 2.13 16.38 -13.11
CA LEU A 282 1.56 15.14 -13.62
C LEU A 282 0.12 15.00 -13.16
N GLN A 283 -0.70 14.38 -14.00
CA GLN A 283 -2.08 14.06 -13.66
C GLN A 283 -2.17 12.66 -13.08
N GLU A 284 -3.13 12.46 -12.19
CA GLU A 284 -3.48 11.14 -11.66
C GLU A 284 -3.75 10.14 -12.80
N TYR A 285 -4.33 10.59 -13.93
CA TYR A 285 -4.48 9.76 -15.14
C TYR A 285 -3.20 9.03 -15.60
N ASP A 286 -2.03 9.65 -15.41
CA ASP A 286 -0.72 9.08 -15.80
C ASP A 286 -0.05 8.27 -14.70
N THR A 287 -0.37 8.56 -13.43
CA THR A 287 0.37 8.09 -12.26
C THR A 287 -0.43 7.11 -11.40
N ARG A 288 -1.75 7.01 -11.55
CA ARG A 288 -2.65 6.28 -10.63
C ARG A 288 -2.23 4.85 -10.32
N THR A 289 -1.77 4.09 -11.32
CA THR A 289 -1.35 2.69 -11.09
C THR A 289 0.09 2.55 -10.57
N SER A 290 0.80 3.68 -10.42
CA SER A 290 2.12 3.68 -9.80
C SER A 290 1.95 3.44 -8.31
N PRO A 291 2.66 2.46 -7.72
CA PRO A 291 2.55 2.22 -6.29
C PRO A 291 2.94 3.48 -5.52
N PRO A 292 2.13 3.90 -4.53
CA PRO A 292 2.46 5.07 -3.73
C PRO A 292 3.76 4.80 -2.96
N ARG A 293 4.67 5.78 -2.94
CA ARG A 293 5.92 5.70 -2.16
C ARG A 293 5.64 6.02 -0.70
N ILE A 294 4.89 5.14 -0.04
CA ILE A 294 4.45 5.31 1.36
C ILE A 294 5.62 5.07 2.31
N PHE A 295 6.35 3.98 2.08
CA PHE A 295 7.60 3.69 2.75
C PHE A 295 8.77 3.80 1.78
N ARG A 296 9.90 4.29 2.28
CA ARG A 296 11.14 4.38 1.51
C ARG A 296 11.79 3.00 1.42
N TYR A 297 11.56 2.27 0.32
CA TYR A 297 12.29 1.03 0.05
C TYR A 297 13.74 1.33 -0.35
N PRO A 298 14.75 0.82 0.38
CA PRO A 298 16.08 0.64 -0.19
C PRO A 298 16.18 -0.71 -0.93
N GLU A 299 17.09 -0.78 -1.90
CA GLU A 299 17.59 -2.03 -2.46
C GLU A 299 18.55 -2.69 -1.44
N ARG A 300 18.06 -3.51 -0.49
CA ARG A 300 18.89 -4.23 0.50
C ARG A 300 18.45 -5.67 0.79
N ARG A 301 19.38 -6.45 1.38
CA ARG A 301 19.29 -7.85 1.85
C ARG A 301 19.63 -7.91 3.36
N GLY A 302 18.81 -8.58 4.18
CA GLY A 302 18.99 -8.82 5.62
C GLY A 302 17.75 -9.42 6.32
N ASP A 303 17.95 -10.09 7.46
CA ASP A 303 16.93 -10.83 8.24
C ASP A 303 15.94 -9.91 9.03
N ASP A 304 16.11 -8.57 9.03
CA ASP A 304 15.33 -7.60 9.85
C ASP A 304 14.57 -6.51 9.04
N PHE A 305 14.46 -6.67 7.72
CA PHE A 305 14.05 -5.61 6.78
C PHE A 305 12.72 -4.88 7.09
N ILE A 306 11.67 -5.59 7.53
CA ILE A 306 10.36 -4.94 7.77
C ILE A 306 10.39 -4.09 9.06
N ARG A 307 11.10 -4.54 10.10
CA ARG A 307 11.32 -3.70 11.29
C ARG A 307 12.24 -2.54 10.94
N GLU A 308 13.22 -2.75 10.06
CA GLU A 308 14.06 -1.69 9.51
C GLU A 308 13.26 -0.67 8.67
N GLU A 309 12.18 -1.03 7.98
CA GLU A 309 11.28 -0.07 7.30
C GLU A 309 10.59 0.84 8.31
N VAL A 310 10.06 0.25 9.39
CA VAL A 310 9.50 0.99 10.54
C VAL A 310 10.59 1.88 11.13
N GLU A 311 11.79 1.36 11.39
CA GLU A 311 12.91 2.13 11.95
C GLU A 311 13.42 3.23 11.00
N ALA A 312 13.43 2.99 9.69
CA ALA A 312 13.84 3.95 8.68
C ALA A 312 12.86 5.12 8.59
N GLU A 313 11.57 4.79 8.61
CA GLU A 313 10.50 5.77 8.73
C GLU A 313 10.66 6.54 10.04
N LEU A 314 10.85 5.86 11.17
CA LEU A 314 11.11 6.51 12.47
C LEU A 314 12.39 7.36 12.49
N ALA A 315 13.39 7.03 11.68
CA ALA A 315 14.63 7.79 11.53
C ALA A 315 14.50 8.98 10.56
N GLY A 316 13.46 9.04 9.72
CA GLY A 316 13.29 10.07 8.69
C GLY A 316 14.36 10.04 7.58
N LYS A 317 15.15 8.97 7.51
CA LYS A 317 16.22 8.79 6.55
C LYS A 317 15.84 7.70 5.56
N PRO A 318 16.08 7.88 4.26
CA PRO A 318 16.15 6.72 3.37
C PRO A 318 17.29 5.84 3.88
N LEU A 319 17.09 4.53 3.97
CA LEU A 319 18.19 3.61 4.20
C LEU A 319 19.19 3.77 3.05
N GLU A 320 20.46 4.09 3.34
CA GLU A 320 21.52 4.15 2.32
C GLU A 320 21.64 2.79 1.63
N ALA A 321 22.08 2.64 0.37
CA ALA A 321 22.34 1.29 -0.18
C ALA A 321 23.51 0.63 0.57
N VAL A 322 23.43 -0.66 0.96
CA VAL A 322 24.66 -1.37 1.38
C VAL A 322 25.48 -1.58 0.11
N GLN A 323 26.76 -1.20 0.13
CA GLN A 323 27.72 -1.61 -0.88
C GLN A 323 27.77 -3.14 -0.93
N ASP A 324 27.38 -3.74 -2.06
CA ASP A 324 27.26 -5.19 -2.29
C ASP A 324 28.20 -6.03 -1.42
N ALA A 325 27.68 -6.55 -0.31
CA ALA A 325 28.32 -7.68 0.35
C ALA A 325 28.09 -8.89 -0.58
N ILE A 326 29.12 -9.22 -1.37
CA ILE A 326 29.14 -10.42 -2.20
C ILE A 326 29.18 -11.62 -1.26
N VAL A 327 28.02 -12.07 -0.80
CA VAL A 327 27.88 -13.34 -0.10
C VAL A 327 27.83 -14.44 -1.16
N SER A 328 28.76 -15.38 -1.07
CA SER A 328 28.87 -16.47 -2.03
C SER A 328 27.68 -17.43 -1.92
N HIS A 329 27.27 -18.04 -3.03
CA HIS A 329 26.22 -19.07 -3.03
C HIS A 329 26.54 -20.22 -2.06
N LYS A 330 27.82 -20.48 -1.81
CA LYS A 330 28.29 -21.48 -0.84
C LYS A 330 27.92 -21.12 0.60
N GLU A 331 28.07 -19.86 0.98
CA GLU A 331 27.72 -19.38 2.33
C GLU A 331 26.20 -19.44 2.56
N VAL A 332 25.40 -19.07 1.56
CA VAL A 332 23.93 -19.18 1.63
C VAL A 332 23.48 -20.64 1.82
N LEU A 333 24.09 -21.58 1.08
CA LEU A 333 23.81 -23.01 1.23
C LEU A 333 24.25 -23.57 2.59
N GLU A 334 25.35 -23.07 3.15
CA GLU A 334 25.85 -23.51 4.45
C GLU A 334 24.94 -23.04 5.60
N VAL A 335 24.47 -21.79 5.53
CA VAL A 335 23.46 -21.26 6.46
C VAL A 335 22.14 -22.04 6.32
N GLY A 336 21.69 -22.30 5.09
CA GLY A 336 20.48 -23.08 4.83
C GLY A 336 20.55 -24.50 5.40
N ARG A 337 21.71 -25.18 5.28
CA ARG A 337 21.92 -26.50 5.90
C ARG A 337 21.90 -26.45 7.42
N ARG A 338 22.54 -25.45 8.03
CA ARG A 338 22.51 -25.25 9.49
C ARG A 338 21.08 -25.00 9.99
N LYS A 339 20.32 -24.12 9.33
CA LYS A 339 18.90 -23.86 9.66
C LYS A 339 18.06 -25.14 9.55
N ALA A 340 18.23 -25.92 8.48
CA ALA A 340 17.52 -27.19 8.27
C ALA A 340 17.90 -28.30 9.27
N GLN A 341 19.11 -28.24 9.83
CA GLN A 341 19.54 -29.16 10.89
C GLN A 341 18.93 -28.75 12.24
N LEU A 342 18.97 -27.46 12.56
CA LEU A 342 18.36 -26.92 13.77
C LEU A 342 16.84 -27.18 13.84
N MET A 343 16.14 -27.01 12.70
CA MET A 343 14.72 -27.32 12.57
C MET A 343 14.41 -28.80 12.80
N ARG A 344 15.30 -29.71 12.37
CA ARG A 344 15.13 -31.15 12.63
C ARG A 344 15.29 -31.47 14.11
N GLU A 345 16.30 -30.91 14.75
CA GLU A 345 16.55 -31.08 16.18
C GLU A 345 15.38 -30.54 17.02
N LEU A 346 14.82 -29.38 16.65
CA LEU A 346 13.63 -28.81 17.28
C LEU A 346 12.38 -29.69 17.12
N ILE A 347 12.15 -30.25 15.92
CA ILE A 347 11.03 -31.17 15.68
C ILE A 347 11.17 -32.43 16.53
N GLU A 348 12.38 -33.00 16.65
CA GLU A 348 12.61 -34.18 17.48
C GLU A 348 12.32 -33.89 18.96
N ILE A 349 12.72 -32.71 19.47
CA ILE A 349 12.41 -32.30 20.85
C ILE A 349 10.90 -32.19 21.07
N VAL A 350 10.17 -31.54 20.16
CA VAL A 350 8.72 -31.34 20.25
C VAL A 350 7.96 -32.66 20.15
N VAL A 351 8.38 -33.58 19.27
CA VAL A 351 7.74 -34.90 19.14
C VAL A 351 8.00 -35.79 20.35
N LEU A 352 9.11 -35.62 21.07
CA LEU A 352 9.44 -36.37 22.29
C LEU A 352 8.83 -35.78 23.56
N THR A 353 8.26 -34.57 23.51
CA THR A 353 7.58 -33.91 24.64
C THR A 353 6.06 -33.99 24.58
N ILE A 354 5.51 -34.65 23.56
CA ILE A 354 4.10 -35.08 23.42
C ILE A 354 4.02 -36.58 23.70
#